data_AF-A0A661U767-F1
#
_entry.id   AF-A0A661U767-F1
#
_cell.length_a   1.000
_cell.length_b   1.000
_cell.length_c   1.000
_cell.angle_alpha   90.00
_cell.angle_beta   90.00
_cell.angle_gamma   90.00
#
_symmetry.space_group_name_H-M   'P 1'
#
loop_
_entity.id
_entity.type
_entity.pdbx_description
1 polymer ?
#
loop_
_entity_poly.entity_id
_entity_poly.type
_entity_poly.pdbx_seq_one_letter_code
_entity_poly.pdbx_strand_id
1 'polypeptide(L)'
;MGRLMKIAICITVFSTLIFISCVNETEDTLSLESPTATLSTFVEAHNSSDLKLMATTLTDDFHFYFAPDDIGKEVHKDGYIMPTSFNRDEFLQAYQNLFNSVYSIELIIPELEGGFGEPTHNKFTCETTYKLNIMVNSYYGYQNNGCVEWLFELCGDGLWRISVIESDEWHDILEEYISDIT
;
A
#
# COMPACT_ATOMS: atom_id res chain seq x y z
N MET A 1 -33.29 -47.03 -11.72
CA MET A 1 -31.92 -46.91 -11.15
C MET A 1 -30.96 -46.07 -12.01
N GLY A 2 -30.95 -46.16 -13.35
CA GLY A 2 -29.95 -45.45 -14.18
C GLY A 2 -30.09 -43.92 -14.36
N ARG A 3 -31.20 -43.28 -13.95
CA ARG A 3 -31.38 -41.81 -14.07
C ARG A 3 -30.85 -41.02 -12.88
N LEU A 4 -30.91 -41.58 -11.66
CA LEU A 4 -30.38 -40.94 -10.45
C LEU A 4 -28.84 -40.93 -10.43
N MET A 5 -28.22 -41.97 -11.00
CA MET A 5 -26.76 -42.09 -11.07
C MET A 5 -26.10 -41.07 -12.02
N LYS A 6 -26.80 -40.61 -13.07
CA LYS A 6 -26.28 -39.59 -13.99
C LYS A 6 -26.29 -38.17 -13.40
N ILE A 7 -27.28 -37.86 -12.57
CA ILE A 7 -27.39 -36.54 -11.91
C ILE A 7 -26.33 -36.41 -10.81
N ALA A 8 -26.08 -37.49 -10.05
CA ALA A 8 -25.05 -37.50 -9.02
C ALA A 8 -23.64 -37.23 -9.59
N ILE A 9 -23.30 -37.83 -10.74
CA ILE A 9 -22.00 -37.64 -11.40
C ILE A 9 -21.83 -36.19 -11.90
N CYS A 10 -22.88 -35.58 -12.47
CA CYS A 10 -22.82 -34.20 -12.93
C CYS A 10 -22.62 -33.20 -11.78
N ILE A 11 -23.23 -33.43 -10.60
CA ILE A 11 -23.08 -32.56 -9.43
C ILE A 11 -21.65 -32.63 -8.88
N THR A 12 -21.06 -33.83 -8.79
CA THR A 12 -19.67 -33.98 -8.33
C THR A 12 -18.64 -33.36 -9.27
N VAL A 13 -18.83 -33.49 -10.59
CA VAL A 13 -17.90 -32.89 -11.58
C VAL A 13 -18.00 -31.37 -11.58
N PHE A 14 -19.20 -30.81 -11.40
CA PHE A 14 -19.40 -29.36 -11.30
C PHE A 14 -18.80 -28.80 -10.00
N SER A 15 -18.91 -29.50 -8.87
CA SER A 15 -18.26 -29.10 -7.63
C SER A 15 -16.73 -29.16 -7.70
N THR A 16 -16.14 -30.14 -8.38
CA THR A 16 -14.68 -30.18 -8.59
C THR A 16 -14.19 -29.08 -9.54
N LEU A 17 -14.99 -28.71 -10.56
CA LEU A 17 -14.65 -27.61 -11.46
C LEU A 17 -14.73 -26.25 -10.75
N ILE A 18 -15.72 -26.03 -9.88
CA ILE A 18 -15.77 -24.81 -9.05
C ILE A 18 -14.58 -24.75 -8.08
N PHE A 19 -14.20 -25.86 -7.47
CA PHE A 19 -13.01 -25.91 -6.60
C PHE A 19 -11.71 -25.65 -7.38
N ILE A 20 -11.58 -26.13 -8.63
CA ILE A 20 -10.40 -25.85 -9.46
C ILE A 20 -10.38 -24.39 -9.94
N SER A 21 -11.54 -23.79 -10.22
CA SER A 21 -11.64 -22.36 -10.55
C SER A 21 -11.42 -21.43 -9.35
N CYS A 22 -11.67 -21.89 -8.11
CA CYS A 22 -11.35 -21.13 -6.89
C CYS A 22 -9.89 -21.30 -6.43
N VAL A 23 -9.14 -22.29 -6.93
CA VAL A 23 -7.71 -22.50 -6.59
C VAL A 23 -6.79 -21.89 -7.65
N ASN A 24 -7.35 -21.17 -8.61
CA ASN A 24 -6.61 -20.38 -9.59
C ASN A 24 -6.79 -18.88 -9.30
N GLU A 25 -6.89 -18.50 -8.02
CA GLU A 25 -6.29 -17.24 -7.59
C GLU A 25 -4.84 -17.35 -8.02
N THR A 26 -4.48 -16.61 -9.07
CA THR A 26 -3.09 -16.34 -9.39
C THR A 26 -2.42 -15.99 -8.07
N GLU A 27 -1.43 -16.78 -7.65
CA GLU A 27 -0.51 -16.31 -6.62
C GLU A 27 0.03 -14.99 -7.16
N ASP A 28 -0.55 -13.87 -6.71
CA ASP A 28 -0.03 -12.54 -7.00
C ASP A 28 1.40 -12.59 -6.53
N THR A 29 2.29 -12.66 -7.52
CA THR A 29 3.66 -13.06 -7.29
C THR A 29 4.31 -11.86 -6.63
N LEU A 30 4.39 -11.92 -5.29
CA LEU A 30 5.05 -10.93 -4.46
C LEU A 30 6.43 -10.61 -5.08
N SER A 31 6.56 -9.43 -5.67
CA SER A 31 7.76 -9.06 -6.43
C SER A 31 8.55 -8.03 -5.64
N LEU A 32 9.40 -8.52 -4.74
CA LEU A 32 10.29 -7.70 -3.90
C LEU A 32 11.77 -7.87 -4.30
N GLU A 33 12.03 -8.25 -5.55
CA GLU A 33 13.39 -8.57 -6.02
C GLU A 33 14.25 -7.33 -6.30
N SER A 34 13.63 -6.15 -6.41
CA SER A 34 14.30 -4.86 -6.63
C SER A 34 13.55 -3.71 -5.96
N PRO A 35 14.17 -2.53 -5.79
CA PRO A 35 13.49 -1.33 -5.32
C PRO A 35 12.28 -0.94 -6.18
N THR A 36 12.40 -1.03 -7.52
CA THR A 36 11.27 -0.77 -8.43
C THR A 36 10.14 -1.75 -8.22
N ALA A 37 10.45 -3.06 -8.14
CA ALA A 37 9.42 -4.08 -7.92
C ALA A 37 8.73 -3.89 -6.57
N THR A 38 9.50 -3.60 -5.52
CA THR A 38 8.99 -3.29 -4.18
C THR A 38 8.03 -2.12 -4.20
N LEU A 39 8.39 -1.02 -4.88
CA LEU A 39 7.51 0.14 -4.98
C LEU A 39 6.28 -0.14 -5.83
N SER A 40 6.39 -0.93 -6.90
CA SER A 40 5.22 -1.40 -7.66
C SER A 40 4.26 -2.20 -6.78
N THR A 41 4.76 -3.13 -5.97
CA THR A 41 3.95 -3.89 -5.01
C THR A 41 3.36 -2.99 -3.92
N PHE A 42 4.08 -1.97 -3.45
CA PHE A 42 3.55 -0.98 -2.51
C PHE A 42 2.36 -0.22 -3.11
N VAL A 43 2.47 0.24 -4.37
CA VAL A 43 1.40 0.94 -5.08
C VAL A 43 0.20 0.02 -5.32
N GLU A 44 0.44 -1.24 -5.68
CA GLU A 44 -0.61 -2.24 -5.82
C GLU A 44 -1.35 -2.48 -4.51
N ALA A 45 -0.62 -2.68 -3.41
CA ALA A 45 -1.19 -2.83 -2.07
C ALA A 45 -2.02 -1.61 -1.66
N HIS A 46 -1.52 -0.41 -1.97
CA HIS A 46 -2.24 0.84 -1.74
C HIS A 46 -3.57 0.87 -2.50
N ASN A 47 -3.53 0.63 -3.81
CA ASN A 47 -4.69 0.76 -4.70
C ASN A 47 -5.73 -0.36 -4.50
N SER A 48 -5.31 -1.52 -4.03
CA SER A 48 -6.18 -2.64 -3.66
C SER A 48 -6.64 -2.60 -2.19
N SER A 49 -6.15 -1.65 -1.40
CA SER A 49 -6.37 -1.58 0.05
C SER A 49 -5.94 -2.86 0.79
N ASP A 50 -4.92 -3.57 0.28
CA ASP A 50 -4.38 -4.78 0.90
C ASP A 50 -3.33 -4.43 1.96
N LEU A 51 -3.78 -4.32 3.21
CA LEU A 51 -2.90 -4.03 4.34
C LEU A 51 -1.84 -5.12 4.56
N LYS A 52 -2.14 -6.38 4.23
CA LYS A 52 -1.17 -7.47 4.42
C LYS A 52 -0.05 -7.34 3.40
N LEU A 53 -0.39 -7.12 2.14
CA LEU A 53 0.59 -6.88 1.08
C LEU A 53 1.41 -5.62 1.39
N MET A 54 0.76 -4.53 1.80
CA MET A 54 1.40 -3.29 2.25
C MET A 54 2.47 -3.57 3.31
N ALA A 55 2.10 -4.31 4.36
CA ALA A 55 2.99 -4.67 5.45
C ALA A 55 4.23 -5.48 5.00
N THR A 56 4.14 -6.27 3.91
CA THR A 56 5.30 -7.03 3.39
C THR A 56 6.33 -6.15 2.69
N THR A 57 5.92 -4.98 2.20
CA THR A 57 6.80 -4.05 1.48
C THR A 57 7.65 -3.19 2.40
N LEU A 58 7.38 -3.19 3.72
CA LEU A 58 8.03 -2.34 4.71
C LEU A 58 9.02 -3.15 5.56
N THR A 59 10.18 -2.58 5.89
CA THR A 59 11.09 -3.15 6.88
C THR A 59 10.46 -3.12 8.28
N ASP A 60 10.94 -3.96 9.20
CA ASP A 60 10.46 -3.97 10.59
C ASP A 60 10.77 -2.65 11.33
N ASP A 61 11.86 -1.97 10.95
CA ASP A 61 12.31 -0.67 11.47
C ASP A 61 11.88 0.52 10.61
N PHE A 62 10.80 0.34 9.83
CA PHE A 62 10.29 1.37 8.94
C PHE A 62 9.90 2.68 9.66
N HIS A 63 10.16 3.80 9.00
CA HIS A 63 9.70 5.12 9.39
C HIS A 63 9.08 5.92 8.24
N PHE A 64 7.95 6.58 8.51
CA PHE A 64 7.36 7.59 7.66
C PHE A 64 7.59 8.97 8.28
N TYR A 65 8.27 9.89 7.59
CA TYR A 65 8.51 11.25 8.08
C TYR A 65 7.55 12.25 7.45
N PHE A 66 6.97 13.09 8.30
CA PHE A 66 6.13 14.20 7.89
C PHE A 66 6.97 15.38 7.40
N ALA A 67 6.37 16.22 6.55
CA ALA A 67 6.98 17.46 6.13
C ALA A 67 7.34 18.33 7.36
N PRO A 68 8.55 18.91 7.42
CA PRO A 68 9.00 19.67 8.59
C PRO A 68 8.06 20.82 8.99
N ASP A 69 7.38 21.41 8.00
CA ASP A 69 6.44 22.50 8.21
C ASP A 69 5.17 22.05 8.96
N ASP A 70 4.88 20.75 9.03
CA ASP A 70 3.66 20.21 9.65
C ASP A 70 3.87 19.75 11.07
N ILE A 71 5.11 19.42 11.43
CA ILE A 71 5.47 18.91 12.75
C ILE A 71 5.06 19.94 13.82
N GLY A 72 4.27 19.48 14.80
CA GLY A 72 3.80 20.34 15.88
C GLY A 72 2.53 21.15 15.57
N LYS A 73 2.00 21.08 14.34
CA LYS A 73 0.66 21.63 14.04
C LYS A 73 -0.44 20.75 14.65
N GLU A 74 -1.51 21.41 15.10
CA GLU A 74 -2.71 20.71 15.54
C GLU A 74 -3.54 20.32 14.32
N VAL A 75 -3.78 19.02 14.18
CA VAL A 75 -4.56 18.43 13.10
C VAL A 75 -5.92 18.10 13.69
N HIS A 76 -6.94 18.87 13.29
CA HIS A 76 -8.27 18.92 13.92
C HIS A 76 -8.34 19.66 15.27
N LYS A 77 -9.56 19.99 15.71
CA LYS A 77 -9.82 20.74 16.96
C LYS A 77 -9.79 19.84 18.20
N ASP A 78 -9.20 18.66 18.05
CA ASP A 78 -9.35 17.54 18.95
C ASP A 78 -8.07 17.34 19.77
N GLY A 79 -7.06 18.20 19.56
CA GLY A 79 -5.80 18.24 20.31
C GLY A 79 -4.71 17.30 19.78
N TYR A 80 -4.92 16.63 18.63
CA TYR A 80 -3.87 15.81 18.02
C TYR A 80 -2.78 16.72 17.42
N ILE A 81 -1.54 16.48 17.80
CA ILE A 81 -0.37 17.23 17.31
C ILE A 81 0.42 16.34 16.37
N MET A 82 0.68 16.83 15.16
CA MET A 82 1.43 16.10 14.15
C MET A 82 2.83 15.74 14.67
N PRO A 83 3.19 14.44 14.74
CA PRO A 83 4.50 14.01 15.20
C PRO A 83 5.55 14.21 14.09
N THR A 84 6.81 14.00 14.45
CA THR A 84 7.91 14.00 13.46
C THR A 84 7.80 12.85 12.47
N SER A 85 7.37 11.69 12.94
CA SER A 85 7.30 10.47 12.13
C SER A 85 6.28 9.50 12.69
N PHE A 86 5.86 8.56 11.84
CA PHE A 86 5.25 7.30 12.25
C PHE A 86 6.26 6.17 12.13
N ASN A 87 6.27 5.26 13.11
CA ASN A 87 6.88 3.95 12.94
C ASN A 87 5.98 3.03 12.09
N ARG A 88 6.45 1.83 11.79
CA ARG A 88 5.73 0.83 11.00
C ARG A 88 4.29 0.55 11.47
N ASP A 89 4.09 0.33 12.76
CA ASP A 89 2.77 -0.05 13.28
C ASP A 89 1.81 1.15 13.25
N GLU A 90 2.29 2.35 13.62
CA GLU A 90 1.54 3.60 13.52
C GLU A 90 1.13 3.90 12.07
N PHE A 91 2.05 3.72 11.12
CA PHE A 91 1.79 3.91 9.70
C PHE A 91 0.74 2.93 9.17
N LEU A 92 0.87 1.64 9.48
CA LEU A 92 -0.10 0.63 9.07
C LEU A 92 -1.48 0.86 9.70
N GLN A 93 -1.53 1.35 10.95
CA GLN A 93 -2.79 1.73 11.58
C GLN A 93 -3.42 2.95 10.89
N ALA A 94 -2.64 3.98 10.58
CA ALA A 94 -3.11 5.13 9.82
C ALA A 94 -3.66 4.72 8.45
N TYR A 95 -2.95 3.84 7.75
CA TYR A 95 -3.37 3.28 6.47
C TYR A 95 -4.68 2.49 6.57
N GLN A 96 -4.82 1.66 7.60
CA GLN A 96 -6.05 0.90 7.84
C GLN A 96 -7.24 1.83 8.07
N ASN A 97 -7.05 2.93 8.82
CA ASN A 97 -8.08 3.94 9.05
C ASN A 97 -8.46 4.67 7.75
N LEU A 98 -7.47 5.05 6.94
CA LEU A 98 -7.70 5.62 5.61
C LEU A 98 -8.58 4.71 4.75
N PHE A 99 -8.22 3.43 4.62
CA PHE A 99 -8.98 2.48 3.80
C PHE A 99 -10.41 2.24 4.29
N ASN A 100 -10.66 2.34 5.59
CA ASN A 100 -12.01 2.20 6.15
C ASN A 100 -12.92 3.39 5.84
N SER A 101 -12.33 4.54 5.53
CA SER A 101 -13.03 5.82 5.42
C SER A 101 -13.17 6.32 3.97
N VAL A 102 -12.43 5.74 3.03
CA VAL A 102 -12.47 6.12 1.61
C VAL A 102 -13.37 5.19 0.80
N TYR A 103 -14.04 5.75 -0.20
CA TYR A 103 -14.80 4.98 -1.21
C TYR A 103 -13.88 4.30 -2.23
N SER A 104 -12.82 4.99 -2.65
CA SER A 104 -11.76 4.43 -3.49
C SER A 104 -10.50 5.27 -3.35
N ILE A 105 -9.35 4.65 -3.60
CA ILE A 105 -8.05 5.32 -3.55
C ILE A 105 -7.17 4.87 -4.70
N GLU A 106 -6.38 5.79 -5.25
CA GLU A 106 -5.46 5.52 -6.34
C GLU A 106 -4.20 6.37 -6.16
N LEU A 107 -3.08 5.69 -5.92
CA LEU A 107 -1.73 6.20 -5.96
C LEU A 107 -1.10 5.89 -7.32
N ILE A 108 -0.50 6.90 -7.93
CA ILE A 108 0.19 6.80 -9.21
C ILE A 108 1.61 7.37 -9.03
N ILE A 109 2.61 6.59 -9.44
CA ILE A 109 4.02 7.00 -9.49
C ILE A 109 4.50 6.84 -10.93
N PRO A 110 4.54 7.92 -11.75
CA PRO A 110 4.85 7.86 -13.17
C PRO A 110 6.21 7.22 -13.50
N GLU A 111 7.19 7.39 -12.62
CA GLU A 111 8.57 6.93 -12.81
C GLU A 111 8.69 5.39 -12.76
N LEU A 112 7.68 4.68 -12.24
CA LEU A 112 7.65 3.21 -12.24
C LEU A 112 7.69 2.61 -13.65
N GLU A 113 7.18 3.30 -14.67
CA GLU A 113 7.23 2.81 -16.06
C GLU A 113 8.66 2.73 -16.62
N GLY A 114 9.57 3.55 -16.11
CA GLY A 114 10.97 3.59 -16.54
C GLY A 114 11.92 2.76 -15.69
N GLY A 115 11.52 2.44 -14.45
CA GLY A 115 12.36 1.82 -13.44
C GLY A 115 13.43 2.75 -12.87
N PHE A 116 13.99 2.38 -11.71
CA PHE A 116 14.97 3.20 -10.98
C PHE A 116 16.42 2.79 -11.23
N GLY A 117 16.65 1.83 -12.14
CA GLY A 117 17.96 1.22 -12.38
C GLY A 117 18.31 0.14 -11.35
N GLU A 118 19.53 -0.39 -11.45
CA GLU A 118 20.01 -1.47 -10.59
C GLU A 118 20.66 -0.93 -9.31
N PRO A 119 20.27 -1.41 -8.12
CA PRO A 119 20.93 -1.04 -6.87
C PRO A 119 22.37 -1.57 -6.84
N THR A 120 23.30 -0.74 -6.38
CA THR A 120 24.74 -1.10 -6.31
C THR A 120 25.18 -1.62 -4.94
N HIS A 121 24.34 -1.42 -3.93
CA HIS A 121 24.60 -1.76 -2.52
C HIS A 121 23.34 -2.38 -1.90
N ASN A 122 23.38 -2.69 -0.61
CA ASN A 122 22.23 -3.17 0.16
C ASN A 122 21.25 -2.05 0.58
N LYS A 123 21.48 -0.82 0.12
CA LYS A 123 20.59 0.33 0.29
C LYS A 123 20.38 1.02 -1.05
N PHE A 124 19.21 1.58 -1.25
CA PHE A 124 18.86 2.31 -2.47
C PHE A 124 17.95 3.48 -2.11
N THR A 125 18.18 4.63 -2.74
CA THR A 125 17.35 5.83 -2.54
C THR A 125 16.88 6.33 -3.89
N CYS A 126 15.62 6.71 -3.99
CA CYS A 126 15.10 7.46 -5.13
C CYS A 126 14.07 8.49 -4.70
N GLU A 127 13.97 9.55 -5.49
CA GLU A 127 12.91 10.54 -5.39
C GLU A 127 11.92 10.29 -6.54
N THR A 128 10.63 10.35 -6.25
CA THR A 128 9.58 10.21 -7.27
C THR A 128 8.51 11.28 -7.12
N THR A 129 7.86 11.62 -8.21
CA THR A 129 6.58 12.31 -8.14
C THR A 129 5.45 11.34 -7.87
N TYR A 130 4.42 11.79 -7.15
CA TYR A 130 3.21 11.00 -6.94
C TYR A 130 1.96 11.80 -7.33
N LYS A 131 0.90 11.09 -7.69
CA LYS A 131 -0.47 11.60 -7.72
C LYS A 131 -1.32 10.68 -6.87
N LEU A 132 -2.06 11.25 -5.93
CA LEU A 132 -2.95 10.53 -5.04
C LEU A 132 -4.37 11.04 -5.23
N ASN A 133 -5.24 10.16 -5.69
CA ASN A 133 -6.68 10.40 -5.84
C ASN A 133 -7.41 9.65 -4.73
N ILE A 134 -8.19 10.36 -3.92
CA ILE A 134 -9.01 9.79 -2.86
C ILE A 134 -10.45 10.17 -3.11
N MET A 135 -11.32 9.19 -3.28
CA MET A 135 -12.76 9.40 -3.31
C MET A 135 -13.32 9.14 -1.93
N VAL A 136 -14.04 10.09 -1.35
CA VAL A 136 -14.77 9.92 -0.09
C VAL A 136 -16.14 9.28 -0.36
N ASN A 137 -16.72 9.56 -1.53
CA ASN A 137 -17.93 8.93 -2.04
C ASN A 137 -17.96 8.97 -3.58
N SER A 138 -19.02 8.48 -4.20
CA SER A 138 -19.14 8.42 -5.68
C SER A 138 -19.15 9.77 -6.41
N TYR A 139 -19.20 10.90 -5.68
CA TYR A 139 -19.32 12.26 -6.25
C TYR A 139 -18.23 13.23 -5.76
N TYR A 140 -17.55 12.92 -4.67
CA TYR A 140 -16.61 13.82 -4.02
C TYR A 140 -15.30 13.11 -3.70
N GLY A 141 -14.20 13.79 -3.98
CA GLY A 141 -12.86 13.32 -3.71
C GLY A 141 -11.85 14.45 -3.69
N TYR A 142 -10.64 14.09 -3.29
CA TYR A 142 -9.47 14.94 -3.22
C TYR A 142 -8.41 14.40 -4.17
N GLN A 143 -7.62 15.32 -4.70
CA GLN A 143 -6.44 14.98 -5.48
C GLN A 143 -5.27 15.76 -4.89
N ASN A 144 -4.20 15.06 -4.57
CA ASN A 144 -2.93 15.65 -4.23
C ASN A 144 -1.84 15.13 -5.17
N ASN A 145 -0.77 15.89 -5.32
CA ASN A 145 0.45 15.48 -5.99
C ASN A 145 1.63 16.15 -5.33
N GLY A 146 2.80 15.54 -5.44
CA GLY A 146 4.01 16.10 -4.88
C GLY A 146 5.20 15.18 -5.10
N CYS A 147 6.26 15.41 -4.34
CA CYS A 147 7.45 14.57 -4.32
C CYS A 147 7.55 13.76 -3.03
N VAL A 148 8.22 12.62 -3.15
CA VAL A 148 8.51 11.72 -2.04
C VAL A 148 9.85 11.05 -2.28
N GLU A 149 10.68 11.04 -1.25
CA GLU A 149 11.93 10.29 -1.20
C GLU A 149 11.67 8.93 -0.54
N TRP A 150 12.19 7.89 -1.17
CA TRP A 150 12.07 6.51 -0.74
C TRP A 150 13.47 5.97 -0.43
N LEU A 151 13.66 5.40 0.76
CA LEU A 151 14.80 4.54 1.05
C LEU A 151 14.37 3.08 1.09
N PHE A 152 15.12 2.24 0.38
CA PHE A 152 14.96 0.81 0.36
C PHE A 152 16.19 0.12 0.97
N GLU A 153 15.97 -1.02 1.60
CA GLU A 153 17.01 -1.88 2.13
C GLU A 153 16.83 -3.32 1.66
N LEU A 154 17.94 -3.97 1.34
CA LEU A 154 18.00 -5.40 1.08
C LEU A 154 18.06 -6.15 2.41
N CYS A 155 16.97 -6.82 2.75
CA CYS A 155 16.79 -7.55 3.99
C CYS A 155 17.55 -8.89 3.99
N GLY A 156 17.68 -9.51 5.18
CA GLY A 156 18.42 -10.77 5.35
C GLY A 156 17.82 -11.98 4.63
N ASP A 157 16.58 -11.88 4.16
CA ASP A 157 15.89 -12.87 3.32
C ASP A 157 16.13 -12.67 1.82
N GLY A 158 16.92 -11.66 1.43
CA GLY A 158 17.24 -11.35 0.04
C GLY A 158 16.16 -10.54 -0.68
N LEU A 159 15.16 -10.01 0.04
CA LEU A 159 14.10 -9.17 -0.52
C LEU A 159 14.34 -7.69 -0.18
N TRP A 160 14.00 -6.82 -1.13
CA TRP A 160 14.00 -5.38 -0.93
C TRP A 160 12.73 -4.94 -0.22
N ARG A 161 12.88 -3.99 0.71
CA ARG A 161 11.76 -3.38 1.44
C ARG A 161 12.02 -1.90 1.64
N ILE A 162 10.94 -1.13 1.73
CA ILE A 162 10.96 0.29 2.06
C ILE A 162 11.28 0.42 3.55
N SER A 163 12.29 1.21 3.85
CA SER A 163 12.74 1.52 5.22
C SER A 163 12.36 2.94 5.62
N VAL A 164 12.36 3.88 4.67
CA VAL A 164 11.95 5.26 4.93
C VAL A 164 11.11 5.78 3.78
N ILE A 165 10.07 6.52 4.14
CA ILE A 165 9.34 7.41 3.24
C ILE A 165 9.43 8.81 3.84
N GLU A 166 9.96 9.76 3.07
CA GLU A 166 10.01 11.17 3.42
C GLU A 166 9.23 11.96 2.37
N SER A 167 8.25 12.75 2.78
CA SER A 167 7.51 13.61 1.85
C SER A 167 7.56 15.05 2.29
N ASP A 168 7.89 15.91 1.35
CA ASP A 168 7.86 17.36 1.54
C ASP A 168 6.43 17.94 1.46
N GLU A 169 5.44 17.17 0.96
CA GLU A 169 4.12 17.71 0.53
C GLU A 169 2.92 16.79 0.85
N TRP A 170 3.04 15.76 1.70
CA TRP A 170 1.92 14.86 2.07
C TRP A 170 0.84 15.48 3.01
N HIS A 171 0.91 16.78 3.29
CA HIS A 171 0.12 17.52 4.28
C HIS A 171 -1.39 17.20 4.23
N ASP A 172 -2.04 17.39 3.09
CA ASP A 172 -3.50 17.51 3.05
C ASP A 172 -4.27 16.18 3.18
N ILE A 173 -3.61 15.04 3.04
CA ILE A 173 -4.30 13.75 2.90
C ILE A 173 -4.34 12.95 4.19
N LEU A 174 -3.30 13.02 5.02
CA LEU A 174 -3.31 12.29 6.28
C LEU A 174 -4.05 13.04 7.40
N GLU A 175 -4.20 14.36 7.27
CA GLU A 175 -4.86 15.15 8.31
C GLU A 175 -6.28 14.64 8.61
N GLU A 176 -7.12 14.44 7.59
CA GLU A 176 -8.53 14.04 7.76
C GLU A 176 -8.74 12.62 8.34
N TYR A 177 -7.73 11.74 8.24
CA TYR A 177 -7.85 10.31 8.58
C TYR A 177 -7.03 9.88 9.80
N ILE A 178 -6.18 10.76 10.33
CA ILE A 178 -5.41 10.54 11.56
C ILE A 178 -6.28 10.64 12.82
N SER A 179 -7.45 11.30 12.74
CA SER A 179 -8.34 11.54 13.90
C SER A 179 -8.85 10.28 14.63
N ASP A 180 -8.82 9.11 13.99
CA ASP A 180 -9.23 7.83 14.57
C ASP A 180 -8.06 6.97 15.12
N ILE A 181 -6.83 7.50 15.20
CA ILE A 181 -5.65 6.78 15.73
C ILE A 181 -5.58 6.85 17.28
N THR A 182 -6.43 7.63 17.94
CA THR A 182 -6.49 7.76 19.42
C THR A 182 -7.73 7.17 20.06
#